data_AF-A0A2I2KPG9-F1
#
_entry.id   AF-A0A2I2KPG9-F1
#
_cell.length_a   1.000
_cell.length_b   1.000
_cell.length_c   1.000
_cell.angle_alpha   90.00
_cell.angle_beta   90.00
_cell.angle_gamma   90.00
#
_symmetry.space_group_name_H-M   'P 1'
#
loop_
_entity.id
_entity.type
_entity.pdbx_description
1 polymer ?
#
loop_
_entity_poly.entity_id
_entity_poly.type
_entity_poly.pdbx_seq_one_letter_code
_entity_poly.pdbx_strand_id
1 'polypeptide(L)'
;MKLAKGTREVFDAESLLEEYLGPRKRGLRYAYPYYDGLVTNNDPDLLCTGDLLAPCLLGVHVDVDRMHTLTALMPLLQRALDRLPPGIDLIEADEVTLDLVAALYDPLDDPDVSDRDVKGSLIAKVLHRKRPALVPLFDSKVRIFYQHEDCVPPSPRDGRSWRQYMELLVRAMQYDLRENAEEFRRLAALVPAGGPPATPLRMLDVVVWMSSAV
;
A
#
# COMPACT_ATOMS: atom_id res chain seq x y z
N MET A 1 6.98 -11.21 -15.09
CA MET A 1 5.62 -10.61 -15.26
C MET A 1 5.75 -9.16 -15.72
N LYS A 2 4.74 -8.59 -16.38
CA LYS A 2 4.79 -7.17 -16.81
C LYS A 2 3.91 -6.31 -15.92
N LEU A 3 4.51 -5.30 -15.31
CA LEU A 3 3.88 -4.35 -14.39
C LEU A 3 4.04 -2.92 -14.93
N ALA A 4 3.55 -1.95 -14.18
CA ALA A 4 3.41 -0.55 -14.58
C ALA A 4 2.66 -0.44 -15.92
N LYS A 5 1.50 -1.10 -16.02
CA LYS A 5 0.68 -1.17 -17.25
C LYS A 5 1.45 -1.73 -18.45
N GLY A 6 2.36 -2.65 -18.19
CA GLY A 6 3.13 -3.35 -19.22
C GLY A 6 4.46 -2.68 -19.59
N THR A 7 4.78 -1.50 -19.07
CA THR A 7 6.02 -0.77 -19.41
C THR A 7 7.24 -1.31 -18.68
N ARG A 8 7.06 -2.16 -17.65
CA ARG A 8 8.16 -2.68 -16.85
C ARG A 8 8.07 -4.18 -16.68
N GLU A 9 9.12 -4.88 -17.11
CA GLU A 9 9.25 -6.31 -16.86
C GLU A 9 9.89 -6.54 -15.48
N VAL A 10 9.24 -7.38 -14.68
CA VAL A 10 9.81 -7.92 -13.44
C VAL A 10 10.16 -9.37 -13.68
N PHE A 11 11.45 -9.66 -13.62
CA PHE A 11 12.00 -11.01 -13.71
C PHE A 11 11.90 -11.70 -12.34
N ASP A 12 11.63 -13.00 -12.37
CA ASP A 12 11.73 -13.87 -11.20
C ASP A 12 10.93 -13.40 -9.97
N ALA A 13 9.67 -13.01 -10.19
CA ALA A 13 8.78 -12.53 -9.13
C ALA A 13 8.55 -13.58 -8.02
N GLU A 14 8.62 -14.87 -8.36
CA GLU A 14 8.59 -15.99 -7.42
C GLU A 14 9.76 -15.89 -6.43
N SER A 15 11.01 -15.83 -6.89
CA SER A 15 12.18 -15.72 -5.98
C SER A 15 12.15 -14.44 -5.14
N LEU A 16 11.68 -13.31 -5.70
CA LEU A 16 11.52 -12.06 -4.95
C LEU A 16 10.52 -12.22 -3.79
N LEU A 17 9.39 -12.89 -4.04
CA LEU A 17 8.37 -13.12 -3.03
C LEU A 17 8.82 -14.17 -2.02
N GLU A 18 9.43 -15.27 -2.45
CA GLU A 18 10.00 -16.29 -1.56
C GLU A 18 11.05 -15.71 -0.62
N GLU A 19 11.92 -14.83 -1.11
CA GLU A 19 12.91 -14.16 -0.26
C GLU A 19 12.24 -13.29 0.81
N TYR A 20 11.19 -12.55 0.43
CA TYR A 20 10.48 -11.67 1.35
C TYR A 20 9.68 -12.45 2.42
N LEU A 21 9.03 -13.54 2.02
CA LEU A 21 8.22 -14.39 2.89
C LEU A 21 9.06 -15.40 3.69
N GLY A 22 10.29 -15.63 3.26
CA GLY A 22 11.19 -16.62 3.81
C GLY A 22 11.67 -16.31 5.24
N PRO A 23 12.28 -17.31 5.90
CA PRO A 23 12.78 -17.15 7.26
C PRO A 23 13.85 -16.06 7.32
N ARG A 24 13.87 -15.34 8.44
CA ARG A 24 14.81 -14.24 8.68
C ARG A 24 16.26 -14.68 8.45
N LYS A 25 16.92 -14.11 7.45
CA LYS A 25 18.38 -14.19 7.26
C LYS A 25 19.07 -13.08 8.07
N ARG A 26 20.30 -13.33 8.55
CA ARG A 26 21.08 -12.33 9.31
C ARG A 26 21.30 -11.09 8.43
N GLY A 27 20.85 -9.92 8.89
CA GLY A 27 20.99 -8.65 8.17
C GLY A 27 19.78 -8.22 7.34
N LEU A 28 18.88 -9.15 6.97
CA LEU A 28 17.62 -8.84 6.28
C LEU A 28 16.49 -8.64 7.28
N ARG A 29 15.65 -7.62 7.05
CA ARG A 29 14.51 -7.25 7.90
C ARG A 29 13.27 -7.02 7.04
N TYR A 30 12.70 -8.10 6.50
CA TYR A 30 11.41 -8.04 5.84
C TYR A 30 10.28 -7.98 6.88
N ALA A 31 9.14 -7.42 6.47
CA ALA A 31 8.04 -7.16 7.38
C ALA A 31 7.18 -8.40 7.63
N TYR A 32 7.18 -9.37 6.71
CA TYR A 32 6.48 -10.64 6.89
C TYR A 32 7.19 -11.50 7.95
N PRO A 33 6.46 -12.19 8.84
CA PRO A 33 5.00 -12.21 8.99
C PRO A 33 4.45 -11.09 9.90
N TYR A 34 5.32 -10.26 10.47
CA TYR A 34 4.95 -9.35 11.56
C TYR A 34 3.96 -8.25 11.16
N TYR A 35 4.14 -7.60 10.02
CA TYR A 35 3.21 -6.57 9.54
C TYR A 35 1.88 -7.19 9.11
N ASP A 36 1.96 -8.24 8.29
CA ASP A 36 0.81 -8.89 7.67
C ASP A 36 -0.06 -9.62 8.71
N GLY A 37 0.52 -10.06 9.83
CA GLY A 37 -0.16 -10.69 10.96
C GLY A 37 -0.41 -9.79 12.17
N LEU A 38 -0.11 -8.48 12.10
CA LEU A 38 -0.23 -7.57 13.25
C LEU A 38 -1.69 -7.44 13.68
N VAL A 39 -2.10 -7.95 14.84
CA VAL A 39 -3.46 -7.71 15.38
C VAL A 39 -3.47 -6.48 16.28
N THR A 40 -4.34 -5.50 16.00
CA THR A 40 -4.50 -4.28 16.80
C THR A 40 -5.80 -4.29 17.61
N ASN A 41 -6.96 -4.37 16.94
CA ASN A 41 -8.29 -4.45 17.56
C ASN A 41 -9.23 -5.48 16.89
N ASN A 42 -8.74 -6.29 15.94
CA ASN A 42 -9.52 -7.25 15.14
C ASN A 42 -10.71 -6.67 14.37
N ASP A 43 -10.78 -5.35 14.26
CA ASP A 43 -11.84 -4.66 13.51
C ASP A 43 -11.21 -4.02 12.27
N PRO A 44 -11.53 -4.51 11.05
CA PRO A 44 -11.00 -3.93 9.83
C PRO A 44 -11.58 -2.53 9.57
N ASP A 45 -12.74 -2.21 10.12
CA ASP A 45 -13.50 -0.98 9.85
C ASP A 45 -13.21 0.10 10.89
N LEU A 46 -12.68 -0.25 12.06
CA LEU A 46 -12.39 0.70 13.12
C LEU A 46 -10.89 0.92 13.33
N LEU A 47 -10.39 2.13 13.04
CA LEU A 47 -9.05 2.56 13.40
C LEU A 47 -8.87 2.66 14.92
N CYS A 48 -7.70 2.25 15.40
CA CYS A 48 -7.25 2.47 16.75
C CYS A 48 -5.79 2.94 16.79
N THR A 49 -5.34 3.40 17.96
CA THR A 49 -3.96 3.89 18.15
C THR A 49 -2.90 2.84 17.78
N GLY A 50 -3.21 1.55 17.92
CA GLY A 50 -2.31 0.47 17.50
C GLY A 50 -2.04 0.46 16.00
N ASP A 51 -3.03 0.82 15.17
CA ASP A 51 -2.85 0.88 13.71
C ASP A 51 -1.92 2.01 13.29
N LEU A 52 -1.85 3.09 14.07
CA LEU A 52 -0.95 4.22 13.84
C LEU A 52 0.53 3.83 13.98
N LEU A 53 0.82 2.72 14.67
CA LEU A 53 2.16 2.17 14.84
C LEU A 53 2.52 1.08 13.82
N ALA A 54 1.55 0.58 13.03
CA ALA A 54 1.81 -0.41 11.99
C ALA A 54 2.92 0.00 10.98
N PRO A 55 3.08 1.30 10.61
CA PRO A 55 4.18 1.73 9.73
C PRO A 55 5.59 1.40 10.25
N CYS A 56 5.78 1.25 11.56
CA CYS A 56 7.06 0.85 12.17
C CYS A 56 7.54 -0.51 11.67
N LEU A 57 6.63 -1.44 11.41
CA LEU A 57 6.96 -2.77 10.88
C LEU A 57 7.36 -2.73 9.41
N LEU A 58 7.08 -1.62 8.71
CA LEU A 58 7.50 -1.33 7.33
C LEU A 58 8.62 -0.28 7.28
N GLY A 59 9.44 -0.20 8.34
CA GLY A 59 10.66 0.61 8.38
C GLY A 59 10.44 2.12 8.51
N VAL A 60 9.23 2.57 8.86
CA VAL A 60 8.95 4.00 9.09
C VAL A 60 9.08 4.32 10.57
N HIS A 61 9.88 5.32 10.92
CA HIS A 61 9.92 5.81 12.30
C HIS A 61 8.63 6.57 12.64
N VAL A 62 7.98 6.24 13.75
CA VAL A 62 6.84 6.99 14.29
C VAL A 62 7.23 7.49 15.67
N ASP A 63 7.62 8.75 15.74
CA ASP A 63 7.95 9.48 16.97
C ASP A 63 6.68 10.11 17.59
N VAL A 64 6.87 10.84 18.69
CA VAL A 64 5.77 11.49 19.43
C VAL A 64 5.05 12.54 18.58
N ASP A 65 5.78 13.31 17.78
CA ASP A 65 5.19 14.37 16.94
C ASP A 65 4.34 13.78 15.80
N ARG A 66 4.82 12.70 15.17
CA ARG A 66 4.03 11.92 14.21
C ARG A 66 2.83 11.26 14.87
N MET A 67 2.96 10.73 16.08
CA MET A 67 1.81 10.18 16.83
C MET A 67 0.77 11.26 17.12
N HIS A 68 1.18 12.46 17.55
CA HIS A 68 0.27 13.58 17.79
C HIS A 68 -0.50 13.92 16.52
N THR A 69 0.21 14.05 15.40
CA THR A 69 -0.41 14.35 14.11
C THR A 69 -1.37 13.24 13.65
N LEU A 70 -0.93 11.97 13.68
CA LEU A 70 -1.75 10.84 13.27
C LEU A 70 -3.01 10.70 14.13
N THR A 71 -2.91 10.95 15.44
CA THR A 71 -4.06 10.96 16.34
C THR A 71 -5.05 12.07 15.96
N ALA A 72 -4.55 13.27 15.63
CA ALA A 72 -5.39 14.38 15.18
C ALA A 72 -6.06 14.10 13.81
N LEU A 73 -5.40 13.35 12.92
CA LEU A 73 -5.95 12.94 11.62
C LEU A 73 -6.87 11.72 11.70
N MET A 74 -6.81 10.93 12.77
CA MET A 74 -7.55 9.67 12.90
C MET A 74 -9.06 9.81 12.65
N PRO A 75 -9.78 10.85 13.14
CA PRO A 75 -11.20 11.01 12.82
C PRO A 75 -11.48 11.25 11.33
N LEU A 76 -10.58 11.94 10.61
CA LEU A 76 -10.69 12.15 9.17
C LEU A 76 -10.43 10.86 8.41
N LEU A 77 -9.37 10.13 8.78
CA LEU A 77 -9.02 8.84 8.20
C LEU A 77 -10.14 7.80 8.43
N GLN A 78 -10.75 7.80 9.61
CA GLN A 78 -11.88 6.93 9.95
C GLN A 78 -13.08 7.21 9.03
N ARG A 79 -13.49 8.48 8.90
CA ARG A 79 -14.60 8.85 8.00
C ARG A 79 -14.33 8.47 6.55
N ALA A 80 -13.08 8.52 6.11
CA ALA A 80 -12.71 8.10 4.77
C ALA A 80 -12.77 6.57 4.62
N LEU A 81 -12.29 5.83 5.63
CA LEU A 81 -12.39 4.37 5.70
C LEU A 81 -13.84 3.87 5.74
N ASP A 82 -14.72 4.55 6.48
CA ASP A 82 -16.16 4.23 6.59
C ASP A 82 -16.90 4.27 5.24
N ARG A 83 -16.35 5.01 4.27
CA ARG A 83 -16.92 5.10 2.92
C ARG A 83 -16.50 3.95 2.02
N LEU A 84 -15.44 3.22 2.37
CA LEU A 84 -14.98 2.10 1.56
C LEU A 84 -15.91 0.90 1.76
N PRO A 85 -16.30 0.21 0.68
CA PRO A 85 -17.09 -1.00 0.79
C PRO A 85 -16.28 -2.11 1.49
N PRO A 86 -16.93 -2.93 2.35
CA PRO A 86 -16.26 -4.00 3.05
C PRO A 86 -15.95 -5.16 2.11
N GLY A 87 -14.82 -5.85 2.35
CA GLY A 87 -14.49 -7.12 1.69
C GLY A 87 -14.26 -7.05 0.18
N ILE A 88 -14.02 -5.87 -0.39
CA ILE A 88 -13.66 -5.72 -1.80
C ILE A 88 -12.14 -5.78 -1.96
N ASP A 89 -11.69 -6.55 -2.94
CA ASP A 89 -10.30 -6.58 -3.40
C ASP A 89 -10.09 -5.55 -4.51
N LEU A 90 -8.90 -4.96 -4.59
CA LEU A 90 -8.59 -3.94 -5.61
C LEU A 90 -8.79 -4.47 -7.04
N ILE A 91 -8.53 -5.76 -7.28
CA ILE A 91 -8.71 -6.39 -8.60
C ILE A 91 -10.19 -6.38 -9.06
N GLU A 92 -11.13 -6.41 -8.12
CA GLU A 92 -12.58 -6.42 -8.37
C GLU A 92 -13.24 -5.05 -8.19
N ALA A 93 -12.51 -4.06 -7.66
CA ALA A 93 -13.04 -2.73 -7.40
C ALA A 93 -13.60 -2.06 -8.67
N ASP A 94 -14.76 -1.43 -8.54
CA ASP A 94 -15.35 -0.61 -9.58
C ASP A 94 -14.80 0.82 -9.55
N GLU A 95 -15.15 1.62 -10.56
CA GLU A 95 -14.74 3.01 -10.70
C GLU A 95 -15.03 3.87 -9.46
N VAL A 96 -16.21 3.68 -8.86
CA VAL A 96 -16.62 4.39 -7.65
C VAL A 96 -15.71 4.02 -6.47
N THR A 97 -15.40 2.74 -6.32
CA THR A 97 -14.50 2.26 -5.26
C THR A 97 -13.07 2.76 -5.46
N LEU A 98 -12.56 2.79 -6.69
CA LEU A 98 -11.22 3.32 -6.99
C LEU A 98 -11.12 4.81 -6.62
N ASP A 99 -12.15 5.60 -6.94
CA ASP A 99 -12.22 7.01 -6.59
C ASP A 99 -12.28 7.21 -5.07
N LEU A 100 -12.98 6.33 -4.33
CA LEU A 100 -13.01 6.36 -2.87
C LEU A 100 -11.65 5.99 -2.25
N VAL A 101 -10.93 5.03 -2.83
CA VAL A 101 -9.55 4.68 -2.40
C VAL A 101 -8.61 5.86 -2.63
N ALA A 102 -8.73 6.57 -3.76
CA ALA A 102 -7.94 7.78 -4.02
C ALA A 102 -8.29 8.91 -3.03
N ALA A 103 -9.57 9.07 -2.69
CA ALA A 103 -10.05 10.09 -1.75
C ALA A 103 -9.57 9.89 -0.30
N LEU A 104 -9.01 8.72 0.06
CA LEU A 104 -8.33 8.52 1.34
C LEU A 104 -7.18 9.51 1.57
N TYR A 105 -6.64 10.08 0.49
CA TYR A 105 -5.51 11.01 0.51
C TYR A 105 -5.93 12.48 0.40
N ASP A 106 -7.23 12.78 0.33
CA ASP A 106 -7.77 14.15 0.38
C ASP A 106 -7.19 14.98 1.56
N PRO A 107 -6.95 14.42 2.78
CA PRO A 107 -6.34 15.19 3.86
C PRO A 107 -4.95 15.75 3.56
N LEU A 108 -4.21 15.20 2.60
CA LEU A 108 -2.89 15.72 2.21
C LEU A 108 -2.97 16.88 1.21
N ASP A 109 -4.13 17.09 0.60
CA ASP A 109 -4.42 18.23 -0.27
C ASP A 109 -4.94 19.44 0.51
N ASP A 110 -5.22 19.27 1.81
CA ASP A 110 -5.66 20.34 2.70
C ASP A 110 -4.45 21.21 3.14
N PRO A 111 -4.45 22.53 2.85
CA PRO A 111 -3.37 23.43 3.25
C PRO A 111 -3.23 23.54 4.79
N ASP A 112 -4.27 23.25 5.58
CA ASP A 112 -4.19 23.23 7.04
C ASP A 112 -3.53 21.94 7.59
N VAL A 113 -3.22 21.01 6.69
CA VAL A 113 -2.55 19.72 6.96
C VAL A 113 -1.19 19.63 6.25
N SER A 114 -0.91 20.48 5.25
CA SER A 114 0.31 20.43 4.44
C SER A 114 1.61 20.66 5.24
N ASP A 115 1.53 21.36 6.36
CA ASP A 115 2.66 21.68 7.22
C ASP A 115 2.97 20.58 8.25
N ARG A 116 2.25 19.46 8.22
CA ARG A 116 2.42 18.38 9.20
C ARG A 116 3.43 17.34 8.71
N ASP A 117 4.22 16.79 9.62
CA ASP A 117 5.26 15.76 9.39
C ASP A 117 4.75 14.39 8.85
N VAL A 118 3.50 14.33 8.40
CA VAL A 118 2.82 13.14 7.90
C VAL A 118 2.81 13.17 6.38
N LYS A 119 3.53 12.21 5.78
CA LYS A 119 3.61 12.02 4.33
C LYS A 119 2.57 10.99 3.87
N GLY A 120 2.21 11.02 2.58
CA GLY A 120 1.29 10.02 2.01
C GLY A 120 1.73 8.56 2.20
N SER A 121 3.04 8.31 2.29
CA SER A 121 3.54 6.96 2.61
C SER A 121 3.22 6.50 4.03
N LEU A 122 3.09 7.41 4.99
CA LEU A 122 2.71 7.08 6.37
C LEU A 122 1.21 6.75 6.43
N ILE A 123 0.37 7.58 5.83
CA ILE A 123 -1.09 7.35 5.75
C ILE A 123 -1.40 6.04 5.02
N ALA A 124 -0.75 5.79 3.88
CA ALA A 124 -0.92 4.55 3.12
C ALA A 124 -0.67 3.31 3.98
N LYS A 125 0.37 3.32 4.82
CA LYS A 125 0.73 2.18 5.68
C LYS A 125 -0.27 1.93 6.81
N VAL A 126 -0.87 2.99 7.35
CA VAL A 126 -1.95 2.90 8.36
C VAL A 126 -3.22 2.34 7.72
N LEU A 127 -3.64 2.89 6.57
CA LEU A 127 -4.89 2.49 5.91
C LEU A 127 -4.80 1.12 5.23
N HIS A 128 -3.67 0.79 4.59
CA HIS A 128 -3.43 -0.55 4.05
C HIS A 128 -3.55 -1.60 5.14
N ARG A 129 -3.10 -1.32 6.38
CA ARG A 129 -3.30 -2.29 7.48
C ARG A 129 -4.77 -2.64 7.64
N LYS A 130 -5.70 -1.69 7.53
CA LYS A 130 -7.14 -1.95 7.64
C LYS A 130 -7.76 -2.60 6.40
N ARG A 131 -7.20 -2.33 5.23
CA ARG A 131 -7.73 -2.75 3.93
C ARG A 131 -6.63 -3.31 3.03
N PRO A 132 -5.92 -4.39 3.42
CA PRO A 132 -4.75 -4.86 2.71
C PRO A 132 -5.05 -5.42 1.31
N ALA A 133 -6.32 -5.74 1.02
CA ALA A 133 -6.74 -6.18 -0.30
C ALA A 133 -7.11 -5.02 -1.23
N LEU A 134 -7.40 -3.83 -0.69
CA LEU A 134 -8.01 -2.72 -1.43
C LEU A 134 -7.13 -1.45 -1.48
N VAL A 135 -6.53 -1.07 -0.36
CA VAL A 135 -5.79 0.20 -0.23
C VAL A 135 -4.31 -0.08 -0.48
N PRO A 136 -3.69 0.45 -1.54
CA PRO A 136 -2.29 0.16 -1.83
C PRO A 136 -1.33 0.73 -0.80
N LEU A 137 -0.21 0.02 -0.59
CA LEU A 137 0.96 0.63 0.00
C LEU A 137 1.57 1.63 -0.97
N PHE A 138 2.14 2.70 -0.41
CA PHE A 138 2.79 3.75 -1.17
C PHE A 138 4.08 4.20 -0.47
N ASP A 139 5.17 4.25 -1.23
CA ASP A 139 6.43 4.85 -0.82
C ASP A 139 7.23 5.34 -2.04
N SER A 140 8.48 5.76 -1.83
CA SER A 140 9.33 6.24 -2.92
C SER A 140 9.64 5.17 -3.96
N LYS A 141 9.74 3.89 -3.59
CA LYS A 141 10.00 2.80 -4.53
C LYS A 141 8.78 2.54 -5.39
N VAL A 142 7.59 2.43 -4.79
CA VAL A 142 6.33 2.30 -5.54
C VAL A 142 6.16 3.47 -6.50
N ARG A 143 6.39 4.70 -6.03
CA ARG A 143 6.35 5.91 -6.85
C ARG A 143 7.30 5.82 -8.05
N ILE A 144 8.58 5.54 -7.83
CA ILE A 144 9.60 5.45 -8.89
C ILE A 144 9.26 4.31 -9.86
N PHE A 145 8.76 3.19 -9.35
CA PHE A 145 8.42 2.03 -10.16
C PHE A 145 7.31 2.35 -11.16
N TYR A 146 6.21 2.94 -10.68
CA TYR A 146 5.06 3.30 -11.52
C TYR A 146 5.25 4.58 -12.33
N GLN A 147 6.27 5.39 -12.05
CA GLN A 147 6.67 6.51 -12.91
C GLN A 147 7.51 6.09 -14.13
N HIS A 148 7.88 4.81 -14.24
CA HIS A 148 8.64 4.30 -15.39
C HIS A 148 7.87 4.49 -16.70
N GLU A 149 8.55 5.06 -17.70
CA GLU A 149 7.97 5.36 -19.02
C GLU A 149 6.61 6.08 -18.94
N ASP A 150 6.48 7.02 -18.00
CA ASP A 150 5.29 7.86 -17.79
C ASP A 150 3.99 7.08 -17.51
N CYS A 151 4.08 5.82 -17.05
CA CYS A 151 2.91 5.01 -16.69
C CYS A 151 1.97 5.75 -15.71
N VAL A 152 2.54 6.29 -14.63
CA VAL A 152 1.90 7.26 -13.73
C VAL A 152 2.74 8.53 -13.75
N PRO A 153 2.25 9.63 -14.33
CA PRO A 153 2.96 10.91 -14.34
C PRO A 153 3.29 11.39 -12.92
N PRO A 154 4.42 12.06 -12.70
CA PRO A 154 4.78 12.58 -11.38
C PRO A 154 3.73 13.49 -10.73
N SER A 155 3.48 13.31 -9.43
CA SER A 155 2.85 14.32 -8.54
C SER A 155 3.90 15.38 -8.14
N PRO A 156 3.54 16.63 -7.82
CA PRO A 156 3.65 17.71 -8.77
C PRO A 156 4.76 18.69 -8.40
N ARG A 157 5.56 19.02 -9.39
CA ARG A 157 6.01 20.39 -9.61
C ARG A 157 5.01 21.18 -10.49
N ASP A 158 3.88 20.56 -10.88
CA ASP A 158 2.93 21.03 -11.91
C ASP A 158 1.44 21.14 -11.49
N GLY A 159 1.12 21.18 -10.18
CA GLY A 159 -0.24 21.48 -9.69
C GLY A 159 -1.28 20.34 -9.55
N ARG A 160 -0.88 19.06 -9.63
CA ARG A 160 -1.76 17.89 -9.36
C ARG A 160 -2.03 17.71 -7.86
N SER A 161 -3.20 17.23 -7.46
CA SER A 161 -3.48 16.89 -6.06
C SER A 161 -3.04 15.45 -5.72
N TRP A 162 -2.84 15.14 -4.44
CA TRP A 162 -2.62 13.78 -3.94
C TRP A 162 -3.73 12.83 -4.39
N ARG A 163 -5.00 13.25 -4.28
CA ARG A 163 -6.14 12.47 -4.80
C ARG A 163 -5.96 12.12 -6.27
N GLN A 164 -5.69 13.12 -7.11
CA GLN A 164 -5.51 12.91 -8.55
C GLN A 164 -4.33 11.99 -8.87
N TYR A 165 -3.23 12.08 -8.12
CA TYR A 165 -2.10 11.17 -8.30
C TYR A 165 -2.44 9.74 -7.86
N MET A 166 -3.09 9.59 -6.71
CA MET A 166 -3.48 8.29 -6.19
C MET A 166 -4.53 7.61 -7.07
N GLU A 167 -5.43 8.37 -7.70
CA GLU A 167 -6.36 7.85 -8.70
C GLU A 167 -5.62 7.16 -9.85
N LEU A 168 -4.61 7.82 -10.43
CA LEU A 168 -3.79 7.24 -11.51
C LEU A 168 -3.03 6.00 -11.03
N LEU A 169 -2.44 6.06 -9.84
CA LEU A 169 -1.68 4.94 -9.27
C LEU A 169 -2.55 3.73 -8.98
N VAL A 170 -3.68 3.91 -8.29
CA VAL A 170 -4.60 2.83 -7.91
C VAL A 170 -5.15 2.13 -9.16
N ARG A 171 -5.46 2.89 -10.22
CA ARG A 171 -5.89 2.34 -11.52
C ARG A 171 -4.78 1.56 -12.22
N ALA A 172 -3.54 2.05 -12.20
CA ALA A 172 -2.41 1.32 -12.74
C ALA A 172 -2.16 0.00 -11.99
N MET A 173 -2.24 0.02 -10.66
CA MET A 173 -2.09 -1.18 -9.82
C MET A 173 -3.23 -2.18 -10.04
N GLN A 174 -4.48 -1.72 -10.15
CA GLN A 174 -5.60 -2.59 -10.50
C GLN A 174 -5.41 -3.24 -11.88
N TYR A 175 -5.00 -2.46 -12.88
CA TYR A 175 -4.71 -2.97 -14.21
C TYR A 175 -3.68 -4.10 -14.15
N ASP A 176 -2.58 -3.89 -13.44
CA ASP A 176 -1.53 -4.90 -13.30
C ASP A 176 -2.01 -6.16 -12.56
N LEU A 177 -2.84 -6.01 -11.53
CA LEU A 177 -3.47 -7.13 -10.84
C LEU A 177 -4.37 -7.95 -11.77
N ARG A 178 -5.17 -7.29 -12.62
CA ARG A 178 -6.06 -7.94 -13.58
C ARG A 178 -5.29 -8.66 -14.67
N GLU A 179 -4.36 -7.97 -15.32
CA GLU A 179 -3.58 -8.53 -16.43
C GLU A 179 -2.67 -9.69 -15.98
N ASN A 180 -2.25 -9.71 -14.71
CA ASN A 180 -1.40 -10.75 -14.15
C ASN A 180 -2.14 -11.64 -13.13
N ALA A 181 -3.47 -11.74 -13.19
CA ALA A 181 -4.28 -12.44 -12.19
C ALA A 181 -3.85 -13.90 -11.98
N GLU A 182 -3.56 -14.62 -13.07
CA GLU A 182 -3.08 -16.01 -13.02
C GLU A 182 -1.71 -16.14 -12.35
N GLU A 183 -0.83 -15.16 -12.55
CA GLU A 183 0.49 -15.12 -11.92
C GLU A 183 0.35 -14.84 -10.42
N PHE A 184 -0.46 -13.86 -10.01
CA PHE A 184 -0.72 -13.60 -8.60
C PHE A 184 -1.38 -14.79 -7.90
N ARG A 185 -2.22 -15.56 -8.60
CA ARG A 185 -2.77 -16.81 -8.05
C ARG A 185 -1.69 -17.86 -7.83
N ARG A 186 -0.70 -17.98 -8.72
CA ARG A 186 0.47 -18.85 -8.51
C ARG A 186 1.33 -18.37 -7.34
N LEU A 187 1.64 -17.07 -7.30
CA LEU A 187 2.41 -16.46 -6.21
C LEU A 187 1.74 -16.66 -4.84
N ALA A 188 0.41 -16.66 -4.78
CA ALA A 188 -0.33 -16.93 -3.56
C ALA A 188 -0.06 -18.32 -2.97
N ALA A 189 0.30 -19.31 -3.79
CA ALA A 189 0.66 -20.64 -3.32
C ALA A 189 2.00 -20.68 -2.54
N LEU A 190 2.81 -19.61 -2.64
CA LEU A 190 4.08 -19.49 -1.93
C LEU A 190 3.91 -18.97 -0.50
N VAL A 191 2.72 -18.47 -0.15
CA VAL A 191 2.45 -17.98 1.21
C VAL A 191 2.50 -19.15 2.20
N PRO A 192 3.34 -19.09 3.25
CA PRO A 192 3.43 -20.16 4.24
C PRO A 192 2.07 -20.50 4.87
N ALA A 193 1.68 -21.78 4.84
CA ALA A 193 0.37 -22.25 5.30
C ALA A 193 0.03 -21.93 6.78
N GLY A 194 1.04 -21.70 7.62
CA GLY A 194 0.88 -21.31 9.03
C GLY A 194 1.11 -19.82 9.29
N GLY A 195 1.35 -19.01 8.26
CA GLY A 195 1.57 -17.58 8.36
C GLY A 195 0.31 -16.76 8.07
N PRO A 196 0.36 -15.44 8.27
CA PRO A 196 -0.73 -14.56 7.91
C PRO A 196 -0.95 -14.53 6.39
N PRO A 197 -2.18 -14.31 5.92
CA PRO A 197 -2.45 -14.22 4.49
C PRO A 197 -1.76 -13.01 3.87
N ALA A 198 -1.27 -13.16 2.65
CA ALA A 198 -0.90 -12.04 1.79
C ALA A 198 -1.96 -11.92 0.69
N THR A 199 -2.47 -10.71 0.46
CA THR A 199 -3.41 -10.42 -0.63
C THR A 199 -2.64 -10.27 -1.95
N PRO A 200 -3.30 -10.39 -3.12
CA PRO A 200 -2.66 -10.07 -4.40
C PRO A 200 -2.06 -8.66 -4.44
N LEU A 201 -2.76 -7.68 -3.85
CA LEU A 201 -2.25 -6.30 -3.74
C LEU A 201 -0.98 -6.21 -2.88
N ARG A 202 -0.93 -6.95 -1.77
CA ARG A 202 0.27 -7.00 -0.93
C ARG A 202 1.44 -7.71 -1.63
N MET A 203 1.17 -8.77 -2.40
CA MET A 203 2.20 -9.42 -3.23
C MET A 203 2.74 -8.47 -4.30
N LEU A 204 1.87 -7.71 -4.95
CA LEU A 204 2.27 -6.67 -5.91
C LEU A 204 3.24 -5.66 -5.26
N ASP A 205 2.90 -5.16 -4.07
CA ASP A 205 3.79 -4.27 -3.32
C ASP A 205 5.15 -4.90 -3.02
N VAL A 206 5.18 -6.15 -2.54
CA VAL A 206 6.43 -6.89 -2.26
C VAL A 206 7.27 -7.03 -3.52
N VAL A 207 6.69 -7.49 -4.63
CA VAL A 207 7.38 -7.69 -5.91
C VAL A 207 7.95 -6.37 -6.43
N VAL A 208 7.17 -5.28 -6.38
CA VAL A 208 7.61 -3.93 -6.77
C VAL A 208 8.76 -3.44 -5.87
N TRP A 209 8.62 -3.61 -4.55
CA TRP A 209 9.60 -3.13 -3.58
C TRP A 209 10.94 -3.88 -3.66
N MET A 210 10.87 -5.21 -3.86
CA MET A 210 12.03 -6.10 -3.99
C MET A 210 12.74 -5.92 -5.34
N SER A 211 11.99 -5.78 -6.44
CA SER A 211 12.59 -5.50 -7.76
C SER A 211 13.26 -4.13 -7.85
N SER A 212 12.88 -3.19 -6.98
CA SER A 212 13.51 -1.88 -6.84
C SER A 212 14.64 -1.85 -5.79
N ALA A 213 14.96 -2.98 -5.15
CA ALA A 213 16.07 -3.12 -4.20
C ALA A 213 17.38 -3.59 -4.85
N VAL A 214 17.31 -3.94 -6.14
CA VAL A 214 18.42 -4.39 -6.99
C VAL A 214 19.07 -3.21 -7.69
#